data_AF-A0A2Z2NTZ4-F1
#
_entry.id   AF-A0A2Z2NTZ4-F1
#
_cell.length_a   1.000
_cell.length_b   1.000
_cell.length_c   1.000
_cell.angle_alpha   90.00
_cell.angle_beta   90.00
_cell.angle_gamma   90.00
#
_symmetry.space_group_name_H-M   'P 1'
#
loop_
_entity.id
_entity.type
_entity.pdbx_description
1 polymer ?
#
loop_
_entity_poly.entity_id
_entity_poly.type
_entity_poly.pdbx_seq_one_letter_code
_entity_poly.pdbx_strand_id
1 'polypeptide(L)'
;MIGIPVTGLLWSLAVVWLNTEQLATAGVLPTQAFMVVALGGLTQTIALWAGFSAVLWAMVRAFGAHLPFTELFTLICSASLPLWVGAPALAYCLYSGKSLVSVAGLISMLSLCAFLYTAARLLAPRLSWSILRSVGAVSSAAIFLFSFTFLNN
;
A
#
# COMPACT_ATOMS: atom_id res chain seq x y z
N MET A 1 -15.30 1.76 1.49
CA MET A 1 -13.97 2.28 1.94
C MET A 1 -13.70 2.07 3.44
N ILE A 2 -14.68 1.69 4.27
CA ILE A 2 -14.51 1.51 5.73
C ILE A 2 -13.56 0.35 6.10
N GLY A 3 -13.41 -0.67 5.25
CA GLY A 3 -12.50 -1.79 5.53
C GLY A 3 -11.03 -1.38 5.69
N ILE A 4 -10.59 -0.36 4.96
CA ILE A 4 -9.17 0.06 4.92
C ILE A 4 -8.71 0.65 6.27
N PRO A 5 -9.43 1.62 6.88
CA PRO A 5 -9.12 2.08 8.23
C PRO A 5 -9.21 0.98 9.29
N VAL A 6 -10.21 0.09 9.17
CA VAL A 6 -10.43 -0.96 10.18
C VAL A 6 -9.28 -1.98 10.18
N THR A 7 -8.82 -2.43 9.01
CA THR A 7 -7.67 -3.35 8.94
C THR A 7 -6.38 -2.70 9.46
N GLY A 8 -6.15 -1.42 9.16
CA GLY A 8 -5.02 -0.66 9.70
C GLY A 8 -5.06 -0.47 11.22
N LEU A 9 -6.25 -0.24 11.79
CA LEU A 9 -6.45 -0.14 13.24
C LEU A 9 -6.27 -1.50 13.93
N LEU A 10 -6.78 -2.58 13.33
CA LEU A 10 -6.59 -3.95 13.84
C LEU A 10 -5.11 -4.36 13.80
N TRP A 11 -4.39 -3.99 12.74
CA TRP A 11 -2.95 -4.17 12.66
C TRP A 11 -2.21 -3.41 13.76
N SER A 12 -2.57 -2.13 13.97
CA SER A 12 -1.98 -1.29 15.01
C SER A 12 -2.25 -1.85 16.42
N LEU A 13 -3.45 -2.37 16.66
CA LEU A 13 -3.80 -3.09 17.89
C LEU A 13 -2.94 -4.33 18.08
N ALA A 14 -2.78 -5.16 17.03
CA ALA A 14 -1.98 -6.37 17.09
C ALA A 14 -0.51 -6.07 17.41
N VAL A 15 0.07 -5.03 16.80
CA VAL A 15 1.43 -4.56 17.08
C VAL A 15 1.59 -4.15 18.54
N VAL A 16 0.65 -3.37 19.08
CA VAL A 16 0.71 -2.96 20.50
C VAL A 16 0.57 -4.16 21.42
N TRP A 17 -0.35 -5.08 21.12
CA TRP A 17 -0.60 -6.27 21.93
C TRP A 17 0.64 -7.17 22.02
N LEU A 18 1.32 -7.39 20.89
CA LEU A 18 2.55 -8.18 20.80
C LEU A 18 3.74 -7.57 21.55
N ASN A 19 3.73 -6.27 21.83
CA ASN A 19 4.85 -5.56 22.49
C ASN A 19 4.49 -5.07 23.90
N THR A 20 3.43 -5.60 24.52
CA THR A 20 2.94 -5.14 25.83
C THR A 20 3.98 -5.21 26.96
N GLU A 21 4.79 -6.26 27.02
CA GLU A 21 5.86 -6.39 28.03
C GLU A 21 6.96 -5.32 27.86
N GLN A 22 7.32 -5.01 26.61
CA GLN A 22 8.31 -3.97 26.28
C GLN A 22 7.76 -2.57 26.57
N LEU A 23 6.47 -2.34 26.32
CA LEU A 23 5.81 -1.08 26.67
C LEU A 23 5.73 -0.89 28.19
N ALA A 24 5.45 -1.95 28.94
CA ALA A 24 5.41 -1.92 30.39
C ALA A 24 6.78 -1.58 31.01
N THR A 25 7.86 -2.17 30.48
CA THR A 25 9.23 -1.87 30.93
C THR A 25 9.68 -0.44 30.57
N ALA A 26 9.18 0.11 29.46
CA ALA A 26 9.42 1.50 29.06
C ALA A 26 8.51 2.53 29.79
N GLY A 27 7.59 2.08 30.66
CA GLY A 27 6.64 2.96 31.35
C GLY A 27 5.61 3.63 30.44
N VAL A 28 5.38 3.07 29.24
CA VAL A 28 4.45 3.63 28.25
C VAL A 28 3.08 2.96 28.37
N LEU A 29 2.02 3.76 28.47
CA LEU A 29 0.65 3.25 28.50
C LEU A 29 0.27 2.62 27.14
N PRO A 30 -0.38 1.45 27.11
CA PRO A 30 -0.78 0.79 25.86
C PRO A 30 -1.66 1.66 24.94
N THR A 31 -2.48 2.53 25.53
CA THR A 31 -3.32 3.49 24.78
C THR A 31 -2.49 4.56 24.08
N GLN A 32 -1.43 5.06 24.71
CA GLN A 32 -0.51 6.01 24.10
C GLN A 32 0.29 5.36 22.98
N ALA A 33 0.80 4.15 23.21
CA ALA A 33 1.49 3.37 22.18
C ALA A 33 0.58 3.10 20.97
N PHE A 34 -0.67 2.71 21.20
CA PHE A 34 -1.66 2.52 20.15
C PHE A 34 -1.91 3.77 19.32
N MET A 35 -2.12 4.91 19.97
CA MET A 35 -2.34 6.18 19.25
C MET A 35 -1.13 6.53 18.37
N VAL A 36 0.09 6.38 18.88
CA VAL A 36 1.31 6.66 18.11
C VAL A 36 1.46 5.69 16.92
N VAL A 37 1.28 4.39 17.14
CA VAL A 37 1.39 3.36 16.08
C VAL A 37 0.31 3.55 15.02
N ALA A 38 -0.94 3.76 15.44
CA ALA A 38 -2.06 3.94 14.53
C ALA A 38 -1.92 5.23 13.71
N LEU A 39 -1.55 6.34 14.35
CA LEU A 39 -1.41 7.64 13.68
C LEU A 39 -0.19 7.66 12.75
N GLY A 40 0.93 7.06 13.17
CA GLY A 40 2.09 6.84 12.30
C GLY A 40 1.75 5.98 11.08
N GLY A 41 1.09 4.83 11.31
CA GLY A 41 0.68 3.91 10.24
C GLY A 41 -0.32 4.52 9.26
N LEU A 42 -1.31 5.28 9.75
CA LEU A 42 -2.25 6.02 8.91
C LEU A 42 -1.54 7.09 8.10
N THR A 43 -0.65 7.86 8.72
CA THR A 43 0.11 8.93 8.04
C THR A 43 0.97 8.34 6.93
N GLN A 44 1.70 7.26 7.21
CA GLN A 44 2.52 6.57 6.22
C GLN A 44 1.68 6.00 5.07
N THR A 45 0.53 5.39 5.38
CA THR A 45 -0.38 4.84 4.37
C THR A 45 -0.93 5.94 3.46
N ILE A 46 -1.36 7.07 4.04
CA ILE A 46 -1.84 8.23 3.28
C ILE A 46 -0.72 8.81 2.42
N ALA A 47 0.49 8.96 2.97
CA ALA A 47 1.64 9.47 2.22
C ALA A 47 1.99 8.58 1.01
N LEU A 48 1.98 7.25 1.19
CA LEU A 48 2.23 6.30 0.11
C LEU A 48 1.15 6.37 -0.97
N TRP A 49 -0.14 6.41 -0.60
CA TRP A 49 -1.24 6.50 -1.57
C TRP A 49 -1.29 7.84 -2.26
N ALA A 50 -1.01 8.94 -1.56
CA ALA A 50 -0.91 10.26 -2.16
C ALA A 50 0.28 10.33 -3.13
N GLY A 51 1.45 9.83 -2.73
CA GLY A 51 2.64 9.75 -3.58
C GLY A 51 2.42 8.93 -4.85
N PHE A 52 1.86 7.73 -4.72
CA PHE A 52 1.52 6.89 -5.87
C PHE A 52 0.48 7.57 -6.78
N SER A 53 -0.56 8.16 -6.20
CA SER A 53 -1.59 8.87 -6.96
C SER A 53 -1.03 10.09 -7.69
N ALA A 54 -0.06 10.81 -7.10
CA ALA A 54 0.56 11.99 -7.71
C ALA A 54 1.42 11.61 -8.92
N VAL A 55 2.22 10.55 -8.79
CA VAL A 55 3.01 10.01 -9.90
C VAL A 55 2.08 9.48 -10.99
N LEU A 56 1.06 8.71 -10.63
CA LEU A 56 0.10 8.19 -11.61
C LEU A 56 -0.66 9.32 -12.31
N TRP A 57 -1.04 10.38 -11.60
CA TRP A 57 -1.65 11.57 -12.18
C TRP A 57 -0.74 12.24 -13.21
N ALA A 58 0.55 12.37 -12.92
CA ALA A 58 1.54 12.88 -13.87
C ALA A 58 1.66 11.94 -15.10
N MET A 59 1.70 10.63 -14.89
CA MET A 59 1.74 9.65 -15.99
C MET A 59 0.48 9.68 -16.84
N VAL A 60 -0.71 9.81 -16.25
CA VAL A 60 -1.98 9.93 -16.98
C VAL A 60 -1.94 11.13 -17.92
N ARG A 61 -1.40 12.27 -17.45
CA ARG A 61 -1.20 13.48 -18.27
C ARG A 61 -0.12 13.31 -19.33
N ALA A 62 0.99 12.66 -19.01
CA ALA A 62 2.06 12.36 -19.97
C ALA A 62 1.56 11.47 -21.11
N PHE A 63 0.65 10.55 -20.80
CA PHE A 63 -0.03 9.72 -21.77
C PHE A 63 -1.19 10.46 -22.47
N GLY A 64 -1.41 11.76 -22.24
CA GLY A 64 -2.37 12.58 -22.99
C GLY A 64 -3.82 12.48 -22.55
N ALA A 65 -4.10 12.11 -21.29
CA ALA A 65 -5.45 12.19 -20.72
C ALA A 65 -5.49 13.05 -19.46
N HIS A 66 -6.70 13.34 -19.00
CA HIS A 66 -6.94 14.10 -17.79
C HIS A 66 -7.90 13.34 -16.88
N LEU A 67 -7.47 13.11 -15.64
CA LEU A 67 -8.32 12.58 -14.57
C LEU A 67 -8.09 13.41 -13.31
N PRO A 68 -9.13 13.85 -12.59
CA PRO A 68 -8.96 14.56 -11.33
C PRO A 68 -8.15 13.73 -10.33
N PHE A 69 -7.28 14.38 -9.57
CA PHE A 69 -6.45 13.70 -8.57
C PHE A 69 -7.30 12.94 -7.53
N THR A 70 -8.43 13.51 -7.12
CA THR A 70 -9.36 12.88 -6.17
C THR A 70 -9.96 11.58 -6.73
N GLU A 71 -10.27 11.53 -8.02
CA GLU A 71 -10.72 10.32 -8.69
C GLU A 71 -9.61 9.26 -8.79
N LEU A 72 -8.38 9.67 -9.08
CA LEU A 72 -7.24 8.76 -9.04
C LEU A 72 -6.99 8.21 -7.64
N PHE A 73 -7.01 9.07 -6.61
CA PHE A 73 -6.79 8.65 -5.23
C PHE A 73 -7.85 7.64 -4.77
N THR A 74 -9.13 7.90 -5.07
CA THR A 74 -10.21 6.96 -4.75
C THR A 74 -10.08 5.65 -5.51
N LEU A 75 -9.64 5.68 -6.78
CA LEU A 75 -9.35 4.50 -7.58
C LEU A 75 -8.24 3.65 -6.97
N ILE A 76 -7.13 4.27 -6.56
CA ILE A 76 -6.01 3.60 -5.89
C ILE A 76 -6.45 2.97 -4.57
N CYS A 77 -7.23 3.70 -3.78
CA CYS A 77 -7.81 3.14 -2.56
C CYS A 77 -8.69 1.92 -2.86
N SER A 78 -9.53 1.97 -3.88
CA SER A 78 -10.35 0.82 -4.30
C SER A 78 -9.53 -0.35 -4.85
N ALA A 79 -8.40 -0.08 -5.50
CA ALA A 79 -7.49 -1.11 -6.01
C ALA A 79 -6.67 -1.80 -4.91
N SER A 80 -6.59 -1.23 -3.71
CA SER A 80 -5.64 -1.66 -2.66
C SER A 80 -5.93 -3.01 -1.99
N LEU A 81 -7.09 -3.62 -2.24
CA LEU A 81 -7.51 -4.87 -1.58
C LEU A 81 -6.47 -6.02 -1.66
N PRO A 82 -5.80 -6.30 -2.79
CA PRO A 82 -4.77 -7.33 -2.86
C PRO A 82 -3.57 -7.08 -1.93
N LEU A 83 -3.25 -5.82 -1.65
CA LEU A 83 -2.18 -5.45 -0.71
C LEU A 83 -2.62 -5.68 0.74
N TRP A 84 -3.88 -5.39 1.06
CA TRP A 84 -4.43 -5.62 2.40
C TRP A 84 -4.54 -7.10 2.76
N VAL A 85 -4.80 -7.97 1.78
CA VAL A 85 -4.78 -9.42 2.00
C VAL A 85 -3.34 -9.94 2.04
N GLY A 86 -2.45 -9.40 1.21
CA GLY A 86 -1.04 -9.80 1.17
C GLY A 86 -0.25 -9.43 2.43
N ALA A 87 -0.50 -8.26 3.02
CA ALA A 87 0.29 -7.74 4.14
C ALA A 87 0.25 -8.65 5.39
N PRO A 88 -0.91 -9.14 5.88
CA PRO A 88 -0.95 -10.09 6.99
C PRO A 88 -0.26 -11.43 6.67
N ALA A 89 -0.43 -11.94 5.44
CA ALA A 89 0.21 -13.19 5.03
C ALA A 89 1.74 -13.04 4.98
N LEU A 90 2.22 -11.91 4.47
CA LEU A 90 3.63 -11.57 4.42
C LEU A 90 4.21 -11.39 5.84
N ALA A 91 3.51 -10.69 6.71
CA ALA A 91 3.87 -10.57 8.12
C ALA A 91 3.98 -11.93 8.80
N TYR A 92 2.99 -12.80 8.63
CA TYR A 92 3.04 -14.15 9.17
C TYR A 92 4.30 -14.89 8.68
N CYS A 93 4.60 -14.86 7.39
CA CYS A 93 5.81 -15.51 6.86
C CYS A 93 7.10 -14.94 7.48
N LEU A 94 7.21 -13.62 7.63
CA LEU A 94 8.40 -12.97 8.19
C LEU A 94 8.59 -13.22 9.70
N TYR A 95 7.50 -13.30 10.47
CA TYR A 95 7.56 -13.45 11.93
C TYR A 95 7.39 -14.88 12.43
N SER A 96 7.07 -15.85 11.55
CA SER A 96 6.84 -17.26 11.94
C SER A 96 8.08 -18.05 12.39
N GLY A 97 9.27 -17.44 12.38
CA GLY A 97 10.55 -18.09 12.76
C GLY A 97 11.01 -19.22 11.83
N LYS A 98 10.21 -19.56 10.81
CA LYS A 98 10.56 -20.51 9.74
C LYS A 98 11.24 -19.75 8.60
N SER A 99 12.20 -20.38 7.92
CA SER A 99 12.83 -19.83 6.70
C SER A 99 11.83 -19.81 5.53
N LEU A 100 10.84 -18.93 5.60
CA LEU A 100 9.80 -18.72 4.60
C LEU A 100 10.07 -17.47 3.75
N VAL A 101 11.32 -17.02 3.69
CA VAL A 101 11.71 -15.78 2.98
C VAL A 101 11.30 -15.84 1.50
N SER A 102 11.50 -16.98 0.83
CA SER A 102 11.09 -17.16 -0.57
C SER A 102 9.57 -17.09 -0.75
N VAL A 103 8.80 -17.59 0.23
CA VAL A 103 7.33 -17.53 0.21
C VAL A 103 6.85 -16.09 0.47
N ALA A 104 7.49 -15.37 1.38
CA ALA A 104 7.22 -13.95 1.63
C ALA A 104 7.46 -13.11 0.36
N GLY A 105 8.54 -13.39 -0.38
CA GLY A 105 8.84 -12.76 -1.67
C GLY A 105 7.78 -13.06 -2.74
N LEU A 106 7.27 -14.29 -2.80
CA LEU A 106 6.18 -14.64 -3.74
C LEU A 106 4.88 -13.92 -3.39
N ILE A 107 4.51 -13.87 -2.11
CA ILE A 107 3.30 -13.17 -1.64
C ILE A 107 3.40 -11.68 -1.97
N SER A 108 4.55 -11.04 -1.70
CA SER A 108 4.75 -9.62 -1.99
C SER A 108 4.58 -9.32 -3.48
N MET A 109 5.22 -10.14 -4.33
CA MET A 109 5.19 -9.97 -5.78
C MET A 109 3.79 -10.19 -6.35
N LEU A 110 3.09 -11.25 -5.92
CA LEU A 110 1.72 -11.53 -6.38
C LEU A 110 0.74 -10.45 -5.95
N SER A 111 0.80 -10.00 -4.69
CA SER A 111 -0.05 -8.92 -4.19
C SER A 111 0.21 -7.61 -4.91
N LEU A 112 1.48 -7.28 -5.20
CA LEU A 112 1.84 -6.08 -5.96
C LEU A 112 1.33 -6.16 -7.40
N CYS A 113 1.56 -7.28 -8.10
CA CYS A 113 1.07 -7.49 -9.46
C CYS A 113 -0.46 -7.41 -9.53
N ALA A 114 -1.16 -8.04 -8.58
CA ALA A 114 -2.62 -8.00 -8.50
C ALA A 114 -3.12 -6.57 -8.24
N PHE A 115 -2.45 -5.80 -7.38
CA PHE A 115 -2.76 -4.39 -7.14
C PHE A 115 -2.59 -3.55 -8.41
N LEU A 116 -1.43 -3.62 -9.07
CA LEU A 116 -1.15 -2.84 -10.27
C LEU A 116 -2.12 -3.19 -11.41
N TYR A 117 -2.41 -4.48 -11.60
CA TYR A 117 -3.38 -4.92 -12.58
C TYR A 117 -4.79 -4.40 -12.26
N THR A 118 -5.22 -4.47 -10.99
CA THR A 118 -6.51 -3.96 -10.56
C THR A 118 -6.62 -2.45 -10.77
N ALA A 119 -5.57 -1.69 -10.44
CA ALA A 119 -5.50 -0.26 -10.69
C ALA A 119 -5.61 0.05 -12.20
N ALA A 120 -4.89 -0.66 -13.05
CA ALA A 120 -4.97 -0.50 -14.51
C ALA A 120 -6.37 -0.84 -15.06
N ARG A 121 -7.00 -1.90 -14.55
CA ARG A 121 -8.35 -2.31 -14.93
C ARG A 121 -9.41 -1.28 -14.52
N LEU A 122 -9.26 -0.65 -13.36
CA LEU A 122 -10.15 0.42 -12.92
C LEU A 122 -9.91 1.75 -13.66
N LEU A 123 -8.67 1.99 -14.10
CA LEU A 123 -8.27 3.20 -14.81
C LEU A 123 -8.75 3.21 -16.27
N ALA A 124 -8.67 2.07 -16.94
CA ALA A 124 -9.07 1.91 -18.34
C ALA A 124 -10.47 2.50 -18.68
N PRO A 125 -11.56 2.14 -17.97
CA PRO A 125 -12.88 2.69 -18.27
C PRO A 125 -13.02 4.18 -17.93
N ARG A 126 -12.26 4.69 -16.96
CA ARG A 126 -12.31 6.11 -16.56
C ARG A 126 -11.74 7.05 -17.62
N LEU A 127 -10.81 6.55 -18.42
CA LEU A 127 -10.10 7.31 -19.45
C LEU A 127 -10.45 6.86 -20.87
N SER A 128 -11.40 5.93 -21.03
CA SER A 128 -11.71 5.28 -22.31
C SER A 128 -10.46 4.70 -23.01
N TRP A 129 -9.52 4.19 -22.21
CA TRP A 129 -8.26 3.65 -22.68
C TRP A 129 -8.36 2.14 -22.90
N SER A 130 -7.49 1.63 -23.78
CA SER A 130 -7.23 0.19 -23.81
C SER A 130 -6.56 -0.25 -22.50
N ILE A 131 -6.78 -1.51 -22.10
CA ILE A 131 -6.17 -2.07 -20.89
C ILE A 131 -4.64 -2.00 -20.99
N LEU A 132 -4.07 -2.23 -22.18
CA LEU A 132 -2.63 -2.20 -22.41
C LEU A 132 -2.04 -0.81 -22.12
N ARG A 133 -2.71 0.26 -22.57
CA ARG A 133 -2.29 1.64 -22.30
C ARG A 133 -2.35 1.97 -20.81
N SER A 134 -3.40 1.50 -20.14
CA SER A 134 -3.59 1.71 -18.69
C SER A 134 -2.54 0.95 -17.87
N VAL A 135 -2.22 -0.28 -18.26
CA VAL A 135 -1.12 -1.05 -17.68
C VAL A 135 0.21 -0.33 -17.89
N GLY A 136 0.45 0.23 -19.08
CA GLY A 136 1.61 1.07 -19.35
C GLY A 136 1.75 2.22 -18.36
N ALA A 137 0.72 3.07 -18.23
CA ALA A 137 0.76 4.22 -17.31
C ALA A 137 0.95 3.81 -15.83
N VAL A 138 0.25 2.77 -15.37
CA VAL A 138 0.36 2.27 -13.99
C VAL A 138 1.72 1.64 -13.72
N SER A 139 2.27 0.90 -14.68
CA SER A 139 3.59 0.27 -14.56
C SER A 139 4.70 1.33 -14.58
N SER A 140 4.59 2.36 -15.43
CA SER A 140 5.52 3.50 -15.44
C SER A 140 5.53 4.23 -14.10
N ALA A 141 4.36 4.43 -13.48
CA ALA A 141 4.27 5.04 -12.16
C ALA A 141 4.95 4.17 -11.08
N ALA A 142 4.74 2.85 -11.11
CA ALA A 142 5.38 1.92 -10.19
C ALA A 142 6.91 1.87 -10.36
N ILE A 143 7.39 1.82 -11.61
CA ILE A 143 8.83 1.82 -11.94
C ILE A 143 9.47 3.12 -11.46
N PHE A 144 8.85 4.26 -11.73
CA PHE A 144 9.37 5.56 -11.29
C PHE A 144 9.57 5.62 -9.77
N LEU A 145 8.59 5.16 -8.98
CA LEU A 145 8.70 5.12 -7.53
C LEU A 145 9.74 4.12 -7.05
N PHE A 146 9.82 2.96 -7.70
CA PHE A 146 10.83 1.95 -7.41
C PHE A 146 12.25 2.46 -7.68
N SER A 147 12.47 3.30 -8.70
CA SER A 147 13.78 3.90 -8.96
C SER A 147 14.32 4.74 -7.79
N PHE A 148 13.46 5.39 -7.02
CA PHE A 148 13.89 6.16 -5.83
C PHE A 148 14.47 5.30 -4.72
N THR A 149 14.12 4.01 -4.63
CA THR A 149 14.70 3.14 -3.62
C THR A 149 16.17 2.81 -3.91
N PHE A 150 16.63 3.01 -5.16
CA PHE A 150 18.03 2.80 -5.55
C PHE A 150 18.85 4.09 -5.60
N LEU A 151 18.20 5.25 -5.67
CA LEU A 151 18.89 6.56 -5.67
C LEU A 151 19.36 6.99 -4.27
N ASN A 152 18.83 6.38 -3.22
CA ASN A 152 19.19 6.66 -1.83
C ASN A 152 20.20 5.67 -1.22
N ASN A 153 20.81 4.79 -2.05
CA ASN A 153 21.91 3.91 -1.68
C ASN A 153 23.19 4.34 -2.41
#